data_AF-A0A5C8TZK1-F1
#
_entry.id   AF-A0A5C8TZK1-F1
#
_cell.length_a   1.000
_cell.length_b   1.000
_cell.length_c   1.000
_cell.angle_alpha   90.00
_cell.angle_beta   90.00
_cell.angle_gamma   90.00
#
_symmetry.space_group_name_H-M   'P 1'
#
loop_
_entity.id
_entity.type
_entity.pdbx_description
1 polymer ?
#
loop_
_entity_poly.entity_id
_entity_poly.type
_entity_poly.pdbx_seq_one_letter_code
_entity_poly.pdbx_strand_id
1 'polypeptide(L)'
;MLLLISVGLGACQGTTSTSLPTAAMQEDLTRLKADRDARRISYTEWAERTRAAARSTVPLSQEQEAAMEYRTQLARRVDAGDLTEAQFDQESARTLQRLKGGRTSS
;
A
#
# COMPACT_ATOMS: atom_id res chain seq x y z
N MET A 1 27.41 21.33 -40.09
CA MET A 1 26.68 22.25 -39.19
C MET A 1 25.47 22.78 -39.95
N LEU A 2 24.27 22.28 -39.65
CA LEU A 2 22.98 22.83 -40.07
C LEU A 2 21.90 22.23 -39.15
N LEU A 3 21.41 23.07 -38.24
CA LEU A 3 20.16 22.88 -37.47
C LEU A 3 18.96 23.12 -38.40
N LEU A 4 17.81 22.47 -38.11
CA LEU A 4 16.43 23.02 -38.05
C LEU A 4 15.41 21.85 -37.95
N ILE A 5 14.91 21.51 -36.76
CA ILE A 5 13.58 21.85 -36.18
C ILE A 5 12.39 21.46 -37.09
N SER A 6 11.58 20.47 -36.68
CA SER A 6 10.15 20.65 -36.37
C SER A 6 9.35 19.35 -36.21
N VAL A 7 8.77 19.22 -35.02
CA VAL A 7 7.38 18.79 -34.73
C VAL A 7 6.99 17.35 -35.12
N GLY A 8 7.11 16.45 -34.15
CA GLY A 8 6.23 15.30 -34.00
C GLY A 8 5.49 15.39 -32.66
N LEU A 9 4.44 16.20 -32.60
CA LEU A 9 3.40 16.06 -31.57
C LEU A 9 2.74 14.70 -31.78
N GLY A 10 3.01 13.76 -30.87
CA GLY A 10 2.39 12.44 -30.85
C GLY A 10 2.06 12.04 -29.42
N ALA A 11 0.99 12.63 -28.89
CA ALA A 11 0.18 12.17 -27.76
C ALA A 11 0.91 11.40 -26.63
N CYS A 12 1.43 12.13 -25.63
CA CYS A 12 1.50 11.61 -24.27
C CYS A 12 0.08 11.46 -23.71
N GLN A 13 -0.70 10.50 -24.22
CA GLN A 13 -1.99 10.13 -23.63
C GLN A 13 -1.85 8.76 -23.01
N GLY A 14 -1.38 8.77 -21.77
CA GLY A 14 -1.12 7.57 -20.99
C GLY A 14 -0.53 7.86 -19.62
N THR A 15 -0.78 9.03 -19.02
CA THR A 15 -0.60 9.17 -17.58
C THR A 15 -1.78 8.47 -16.90
N THR A 16 -1.73 7.15 -16.89
CA THR A 16 -2.26 6.41 -15.76
C THR A 16 -1.50 6.96 -14.56
N SER A 17 -2.09 7.92 -13.85
CA SER A 17 -1.57 8.42 -12.58
C SER A 17 -1.68 7.29 -11.55
N THR A 18 -0.87 6.26 -11.74
CA THR A 18 -0.53 5.31 -10.70
C THR A 18 0.42 6.11 -9.83
N SER A 19 -0.11 6.78 -8.80
CA SER A 19 0.71 7.39 -7.78
C SER A 19 1.56 6.29 -7.16
N LEU A 20 2.78 6.14 -7.68
CA LEU A 20 3.79 5.28 -7.11
C LEU A 20 4.17 5.91 -5.76
N PRO A 21 4.31 5.12 -4.70
CA PRO A 21 4.79 5.62 -3.42
C PRO A 21 6.13 6.33 -3.62
N THR A 22 6.32 7.47 -2.95
CA THR A 22 7.59 8.20 -2.99
C THR A 22 8.71 7.35 -2.38
N ALA A 23 9.96 7.61 -2.74
CA ALA A 23 11.10 6.89 -2.16
C ALA A 23 11.12 6.96 -0.62
N ALA A 24 10.77 8.13 -0.05
CA ALA A 24 10.65 8.34 1.39
C ALA A 24 9.54 7.47 2.02
N MET A 25 8.36 7.39 1.39
CA MET A 25 7.28 6.52 1.86
C MET A 25 7.69 5.04 1.83
N GLN A 26 8.40 4.62 0.78
CA GLN A 26 8.86 3.24 0.67
C GLN A 26 9.89 2.89 1.76
N GLU A 27 10.78 3.84 2.09
CA GLU A 27 11.73 3.71 3.19
C GLU A 27 11.03 3.60 4.54
N ASP A 28 10.04 4.47 4.81
CA ASP A 28 9.24 4.45 6.04
C ASP A 28 8.49 3.13 6.21
N LEU A 29 7.84 2.63 5.16
CA LEU A 29 7.15 1.33 5.18
C LEU A 29 8.12 0.17 5.43
N THR A 30 9.31 0.24 4.85
CA THR A 30 10.36 -0.76 5.04
C THR A 30 10.86 -0.74 6.49
N ARG A 31 11.07 0.44 7.07
CA ARG A 31 11.46 0.61 8.47
C ARG A 31 10.39 0.10 9.43
N LEU A 32 9.13 0.45 9.18
CA LEU A 32 7.99 -0.03 9.97
C LEU A 32 7.89 -1.56 9.95
N LYS A 33 8.14 -2.20 8.80
CA LYS A 33 8.20 -3.66 8.70
C LYS A 33 9.38 -4.22 9.51
N ALA A 34 10.57 -3.65 9.40
CA ALA A 34 11.73 -4.10 10.17
C ALA A 34 11.51 -3.98 11.69
N ASP A 35 10.89 -2.90 12.15
CA ASP A 35 10.56 -2.70 13.56
C ASP A 35 9.51 -3.71 14.05
N ARG A 36 8.49 -4.03 13.22
CA ARG A 36 7.57 -5.15 13.51
C ARG A 36 8.38 -6.44 13.62
N ASP A 37 9.17 -6.79 12.60
CA ASP A 37 9.82 -8.10 12.51
C ASP A 37 10.81 -8.31 13.67
N ALA A 38 11.40 -7.22 14.17
CA ALA A 38 12.21 -7.16 15.38
C ALA A 38 11.39 -7.11 16.70
N ARG A 39 10.06 -7.20 16.62
CA ARG A 39 9.09 -7.12 17.73
C ARG A 39 9.19 -5.83 18.57
N ARG A 40 9.64 -4.73 17.97
CA ARG A 40 9.74 -3.41 18.63
C ARG A 40 8.40 -2.68 18.69
N ILE A 41 7.51 -3.00 17.74
CA ILE A 41 6.15 -2.49 17.67
C ILE A 41 5.19 -3.67 17.53
N SER A 42 3.95 -3.50 17.99
CA SER A 42 2.91 -4.53 17.85
C SER A 42 2.39 -4.60 16.41
N TYR A 43 1.63 -5.65 16.10
CA TYR A 43 0.97 -5.74 14.80
C TYR A 43 -0.04 -4.61 14.60
N THR A 44 -0.78 -4.25 15.65
CA THR A 44 -1.79 -3.17 15.58
C THR A 44 -1.11 -1.84 15.29
N GLU A 45 -0.02 -1.55 16.00
CA GLU A 45 0.75 -0.33 15.80
C GLU A 45 1.34 -0.27 14.38
N TRP A 46 1.89 -1.39 13.90
CA TRP A 46 2.38 -1.48 12.52
C TRP A 46 1.27 -1.22 11.49
N ALA A 47 0.08 -1.80 11.67
CA ALA A 47 -1.05 -1.62 10.77
C ALA A 47 -1.55 -0.17 10.75
N GLU A 48 -1.68 0.45 11.93
CA GLU A 48 -2.14 1.84 12.07
C GLU A 48 -1.14 2.84 11.45
N ARG A 49 0.16 2.67 11.71
CA ARG A 49 1.21 3.52 11.12
C ARG A 49 1.29 3.36 9.60
N THR A 50 1.16 2.13 9.10
CA THR A 50 1.10 1.86 7.65
C THR A 50 -0.10 2.56 7.01
N ARG A 51 -1.27 2.50 7.65
CA ARG A 51 -2.48 3.18 7.16
C ARG A 51 -2.33 4.69 7.18
N ALA A 52 -1.75 5.26 8.24
CA ALA A 52 -1.48 6.69 8.33
C ALA A 52 -0.53 7.16 7.20
N ALA A 53 0.55 6.41 6.95
CA ALA A 53 1.47 6.68 5.85
C ALA A 53 0.77 6.62 4.48
N ALA A 54 -0.07 5.60 4.24
CA ALA A 54 -0.85 5.49 3.01
C ALA A 54 -1.79 6.69 2.79
N ARG A 55 -2.54 7.10 3.83
CA ARG A 55 -3.47 8.25 3.79
C ARG A 55 -2.76 9.58 3.54
N SER A 56 -1.53 9.72 4.03
CA SER A 56 -0.77 10.96 3.89
C SER A 56 -0.25 11.20 2.46
N THR A 57 -0.17 10.15 1.65
CA THR A 57 0.46 10.23 0.32
C THR A 57 -0.57 10.42 -0.79
N VAL A 58 -1.73 9.76 -0.69
CA VAL A 58 -2.83 9.90 -1.65
C VAL A 58 -4.18 9.72 -0.97
N PRO A 59 -5.26 10.34 -1.51
CA PRO A 59 -6.61 9.95 -1.18
C PRO A 59 -6.81 8.50 -1.59
N LEU A 60 -7.25 7.69 -0.65
CA LEU A 60 -7.50 6.27 -0.86
C LEU A 60 -8.96 6.05 -1.22
N SER A 61 -9.23 5.00 -2.01
CA SER A 61 -10.60 4.60 -2.31
C SER A 61 -11.28 4.00 -1.08
N GLN A 62 -12.61 4.01 -1.06
CA GLN A 62 -13.38 3.40 0.03
C GLN A 62 -13.02 1.92 0.25
N GLU A 63 -12.74 1.19 -0.83
CA GLU A 63 -12.31 -0.21 -0.77
C GLU A 63 -10.91 -0.36 -0.14
N GLN A 64 -9.98 0.54 -0.46
CA GLN A 64 -8.65 0.57 0.16
C GLN A 64 -8.76 0.88 1.66
N GLU A 65 -9.66 1.78 2.05
CA GLU A 65 -9.93 2.12 3.44
C GLU A 65 -10.48 0.95 4.22
N ALA A 66 -11.46 0.25 3.64
CA ALA A 66 -12.04 -0.95 4.23
C ALA A 66 -11.02 -2.08 4.36
N ALA A 67 -10.15 -2.25 3.37
CA ALA A 67 -9.07 -3.25 3.42
C ALA A 67 -8.04 -2.94 4.50
N MET A 68 -7.67 -1.68 4.69
CA MET A 68 -6.75 -1.28 5.75
C MET A 68 -7.38 -1.39 7.14
N GLU A 69 -8.66 -1.05 7.28
CA GLU A 69 -9.42 -1.28 8.51
C GLU A 69 -9.47 -2.78 8.86
N TYR A 70 -9.78 -3.63 7.88
CA TYR A 70 -9.80 -5.08 8.05
C TYR A 70 -8.43 -5.61 8.51
N ARG A 71 -7.34 -5.11 7.89
CA ARG A 71 -5.98 -5.47 8.30
C ARG A 71 -5.67 -5.03 9.74
N THR A 72 -6.13 -3.86 10.18
CA THR A 72 -6.01 -3.44 11.59
C THR A 72 -6.77 -4.37 12.54
N GLN A 73 -7.96 -4.85 12.16
CA GLN A 73 -8.71 -5.82 12.98
C GLN A 73 -7.98 -7.16 13.09
N LEU A 74 -7.41 -7.67 11.99
CA LEU A 74 -6.57 -8.87 12.02
C LEU A 74 -5.35 -8.67 12.93
N ALA A 75 -4.69 -7.52 12.83
CA ALA A 75 -3.54 -7.17 13.65
C ALA A 75 -3.86 -7.19 15.17
N ARG A 76 -5.01 -6.66 15.57
CA ARG A 76 -5.49 -6.73 16.97
C ARG A 76 -5.67 -8.16 17.46
N ARG A 77 -6.17 -9.04 16.59
CA ARG A 77 -6.33 -10.47 16.91
C ARG A 77 -4.98 -11.18 17.04
N VAL A 78 -3.97 -10.79 16.26
CA VAL A 78 -2.61 -11.31 16.44
C VAL A 78 -2.03 -10.87 17.78
N ASP A 79 -2.14 -9.58 18.10
CA ASP A 79 -1.65 -9.05 19.38
C ASP A 79 -2.38 -9.68 20.59
N ALA A 80 -3.66 -10.02 20.45
CA ALA A 80 -4.45 -10.73 21.46
C ALA A 80 -4.14 -12.24 21.55
N GLY A 81 -3.42 -12.81 20.58
CA GLY A 81 -3.15 -14.26 20.50
C GLY A 81 -4.27 -15.09 19.86
N ASP A 82 -5.34 -14.45 19.37
CA ASP A 82 -6.50 -15.08 18.73
C ASP A 82 -6.26 -15.45 17.25
N LEU A 83 -5.14 -14.98 16.67
CA LEU A 83 -4.74 -15.22 15.29
C LEU A 83 -3.21 -15.40 15.25
N THR A 84 -2.73 -16.35 14.46
CA THR A 84 -1.29 -16.52 14.27
C THR A 84 -0.72 -15.53 13.25
N GLU A 85 0.59 -15.25 13.35
CA GLU A 85 1.32 -14.41 12.39
C GLU A 85 1.12 -14.88 10.93
N ALA A 86 1.17 -16.19 10.69
CA ALA A 86 1.00 -16.78 9.37
C ALA A 86 -0.42 -16.58 8.80
N GLN A 87 -1.44 -16.69 9.66
CA GLN A 87 -2.84 -16.44 9.25
C GLN A 87 -3.07 -14.97 8.92
N PHE A 88 -2.44 -14.06 9.67
CA PHE A 88 -2.46 -12.63 9.33
C PHE A 88 -1.88 -12.37 7.94
N ASP A 89 -0.73 -12.96 7.61
CA ASP A 89 -0.09 -12.77 6.30
C ASP A 89 -0.96 -13.34 5.17
N GLN A 90 -1.56 -14.51 5.39
CA GLN A 90 -2.47 -15.13 4.41
C GLN A 90 -3.71 -14.27 4.15
N GLU A 91 -4.40 -13.81 5.18
CA GLU A 91 -5.62 -12.99 5.01
C GLU A 91 -5.30 -11.60 4.47
N SER A 92 -4.16 -11.02 4.86
CA SER A 92 -3.64 -9.78 4.27
C SER A 92 -3.38 -9.93 2.77
N ALA A 93 -2.70 -11.00 2.35
CA ALA A 93 -2.42 -11.27 0.95
C ALA A 93 -3.71 -11.50 0.14
N ARG A 94 -4.67 -12.25 0.69
CA ARG A 94 -5.99 -12.45 0.08
C ARG A 94 -6.73 -11.14 -0.13
N THR A 95 -6.66 -10.23 0.84
CA THR A 95 -7.30 -8.91 0.76
C THR A 95 -6.67 -8.07 -0.36
N LEU A 96 -5.34 -8.06 -0.46
CA LEU A 96 -4.63 -7.38 -1.55
C LEU A 96 -4.96 -7.96 -2.92
N GLN A 97 -5.13 -9.28 -3.03
CA GLN A 97 -5.54 -9.93 -4.29
C GLN A 97 -6.95 -9.47 -4.71
N ARG A 98 -7.89 -9.34 -3.78
CA ARG A 98 -9.24 -8.83 -4.08
C ARG A 98 -9.20 -7.39 -4.59
N LEU A 99 -8.40 -6.52 -3.94
CA LEU A 99 -8.21 -5.15 -4.40
C LEU A 99 -7.59 -5.08 -5.81
N LYS A 100 -6.67 -5.99 -6.13
CA LYS A 100 -6.07 -6.07 -7.47
C LYS A 100 -7.06 -6.57 -8.52
N GLY A 101 -7.87 -7.58 -8.17
CA GLY A 101 -8.87 -8.18 -9.07
C GLY A 101 -10.10 -7.30 -9.33
N GLY A 102 -10.53 -6.49 -8.35
CA GLY A 102 -11.60 -5.51 -8.53
C GLY A 102 -11.23 -4.39 -9.51
N ARG A 103 -9.93 -4.14 -9.70
CA ARG A 103 -9.41 -3.07 -10.56
C ARG A 103 -9.43 -3.40 -12.07
N THR A 104 -9.65 -4.66 -12.44
CA THR A 104 -9.72 -5.13 -13.84
C THR A 104 -11.14 -5.40 -14.33
N SER A 105 -12.14 -5.21 -13.47
CA SER A 105 -13.56 -5.44 -13.79
C SER A 105 -14.31 -4.11 -13.75
N SER A 106 -13.93 -3.16 -14.61
CA SER A 106 -14.73 -1.97 -14.86
C SER A 106 -14.51 -1.42 -16.25
#